data_AF-A0A7X8UHJ0-F1
#
_entry.id   AF-A0A7X8UHJ0-F1
#
_cell.length_a   1.000
_cell.length_b   1.000
_cell.length_c   1.000
_cell.angle_alpha   90.00
_cell.angle_beta   90.00
_cell.angle_gamma   90.00
#
_symmetry.space_group_name_H-M   'P 1'
#
loop_
_entity.id
_entity.type
_entity.pdbx_description
1 polymer ?
#
loop_
_entity_poly.entity_id
_entity_poly.type
_entity_poly.pdbx_seq_one_letter_code
_entity_poly.pdbx_strand_id
1 'polypeptide(L)'
;MFHETACRKERELLLETFMSGRELPAGLARHLEECASCRGWWEALGAVREGLAQPPLYSPALREKTLGRLAARKPDSGLKWLPLVVPAALASLSISLLVPGWLLSRWFLGWTESAAIAYGAGFGALVLVGTAGTALTAMALAQRDFIHFCEVTR
;
A
#
# COMPACT_ATOMS: atom_id res chain seq x y z
N MET A 1 23.48 5.96 42.65
CA MET A 1 23.26 6.75 41.42
C MET A 1 24.36 6.36 40.43
N PHE A 2 24.09 6.34 39.12
CA PHE A 2 24.95 5.86 38.00
C PHE A 2 24.81 4.37 37.58
N HIS A 3 23.67 3.98 37.01
CA HIS A 3 23.61 2.83 36.07
C HIS A 3 22.60 3.01 34.92
N GLU A 4 21.92 4.17 34.82
CA GLU A 4 20.83 4.37 33.84
C GLU A 4 21.26 4.34 32.37
N THR A 5 22.53 4.60 32.06
CA THR A 5 23.04 4.62 30.69
C THR A 5 23.63 3.28 30.22
N ALA A 6 23.96 2.36 31.13
CA ALA A 6 24.68 1.14 30.79
C ALA A 6 23.80 0.08 30.10
N CYS A 7 22.49 0.11 30.33
CA CYS A 7 21.54 -0.88 29.80
C CYS A 7 20.57 -0.29 28.77
N ARG A 8 20.93 0.82 28.11
CA ARG A 8 20.03 1.50 27.18
C ARG A 8 19.64 0.59 26.01
N LYS A 9 20.61 -0.12 25.44
CA LYS A 9 20.41 -1.03 24.30
C LYS A 9 19.50 -2.20 24.67
N GLU A 10 19.70 -2.75 25.86
CA GLU A 10 18.92 -3.87 26.40
C GLU A 10 17.48 -3.43 26.68
N ARG A 11 17.26 -2.20 27.18
CA ARG A 11 15.92 -1.63 27.33
C ARG A 11 15.21 -1.41 25.99
N GLU A 12 15.91 -0.90 24.98
CA GLU A 12 15.34 -0.75 23.62
C GLU A 12 14.92 -2.12 23.05
N LEU A 13 15.77 -3.14 23.19
CA LEU A 13 15.46 -4.52 22.77
C LEU A 13 14.30 -5.15 23.55
N LEU A 14 14.24 -4.90 24.87
CA LEU A 14 13.12 -5.34 25.70
C LEU A 14 11.81 -4.66 25.25
N LEU A 15 11.83 -3.37 24.90
CA LEU A 15 10.64 -2.67 24.36
C LEU A 15 10.18 -3.29 23.03
N GLU A 16 11.12 -3.53 22.12
CA GLU A 16 10.83 -4.10 20.80
C GLU A 16 10.24 -5.52 20.92
N THR A 17 10.82 -6.32 21.83
CA THR A 17 10.33 -7.67 22.16
C THR A 17 8.91 -7.58 22.75
N PHE A 18 8.67 -6.65 23.67
CA PHE A 18 7.36 -6.42 24.29
C PHE A 18 6.28 -6.03 23.26
N MET A 19 6.60 -5.11 22.34
CA MET A 19 5.67 -4.62 21.32
C MET A 19 5.38 -5.65 20.23
N SER A 20 6.37 -6.47 19.87
CA SER A 20 6.22 -7.49 18.82
C SER A 20 5.53 -8.76 19.29
N GLY A 21 5.38 -8.95 20.62
CA GLY A 21 4.77 -10.15 21.20
C GLY A 21 5.58 -11.43 20.96
N ARG A 22 6.86 -11.31 20.57
CA ARG A 22 7.77 -12.44 20.32
C ARG A 22 8.37 -12.96 21.62
N GLU A 23 8.89 -14.18 21.56
CA GLU A 23 9.65 -14.76 22.68
C GLU A 23 10.92 -13.95 22.98
N LEU A 24 11.30 -13.93 24.27
CA LEU A 24 12.48 -13.20 24.71
C LEU A 24 13.77 -13.84 24.17
N PRO A 25 14.68 -13.08 23.54
CA PRO A 25 15.97 -13.60 23.13
C PRO A 25 16.75 -14.15 24.34
N ALA A 26 17.39 -15.31 24.20
CA ALA A 26 18.10 -15.97 25.31
C ALA A 26 19.15 -15.08 25.99
N GLY A 27 19.86 -14.24 25.23
CA GLY A 27 20.82 -13.28 25.78
C GLY A 27 20.18 -12.18 26.64
N LEU A 28 18.95 -11.78 26.30
CA LEU A 28 18.18 -10.78 27.03
C LEU A 28 17.57 -11.38 28.30
N ALA A 29 17.11 -12.63 28.24
CA ALA A 29 16.62 -13.36 29.41
C ALA A 29 17.71 -13.50 30.48
N ARG A 30 18.93 -13.88 30.08
CA ARG A 30 20.08 -13.92 30.99
C ARG A 30 20.42 -12.55 31.57
N HIS A 31 20.33 -11.48 30.78
CA HIS A 31 20.55 -10.12 31.28
C HIS A 31 19.52 -9.71 32.34
N LEU A 32 18.25 -10.15 32.25
CA LEU A 32 17.24 -9.89 33.27
C LEU A 32 17.51 -10.63 34.59
N GLU A 33 18.20 -11.77 34.56
CA GLU A 33 18.65 -12.48 35.77
C GLU A 33 19.77 -11.72 36.50
N GLU A 34 20.61 -11.01 35.74
CA GLU A 34 21.77 -10.28 36.27
C GLU A 34 21.44 -8.82 36.65
N CYS A 35 20.54 -8.15 35.89
CA CYS A 35 20.25 -6.73 36.03
C CYS A 35 18.86 -6.46 36.66
N ALA A 36 18.85 -6.13 37.96
CA ALA A 36 17.62 -5.80 38.69
C ALA A 36 16.86 -4.60 38.10
N SER A 37 17.56 -3.61 37.52
CA SER A 37 16.91 -2.46 36.89
C SER A 37 16.13 -2.83 35.64
N CYS A 38 16.70 -3.66 34.76
CA CYS A 38 16.01 -4.13 33.56
C CYS A 38 14.87 -5.09 33.90
N ARG A 39 15.02 -5.90 34.96
CA ARG A 39 13.94 -6.74 35.49
C ARG A 39 12.74 -5.92 35.97
N GLY A 40 12.96 -4.94 36.84
CA GLY A 40 11.87 -4.09 37.32
C GLY A 40 11.21 -3.30 36.19
N TRP A 41 11.97 -2.91 35.17
CA TRP A 41 11.43 -2.27 33.98
C TRP A 41 10.57 -3.23 33.14
N TRP A 42 10.99 -4.48 32.96
CA TRP A 42 10.21 -5.52 32.27
C TRP A 42 8.91 -5.86 33.01
N GLU A 43 8.96 -5.98 34.33
CA GLU A 43 7.77 -6.19 35.17
C GLU A 43 6.80 -5.01 35.07
N ALA A 44 7.30 -3.77 35.06
CA ALA A 44 6.49 -2.58 34.86
C ALA A 44 5.80 -2.58 33.49
N LEU A 45 6.50 -2.98 32.42
CA LEU A 45 5.88 -3.16 31.10
C LEU A 45 4.79 -4.24 31.13
N GLY A 46 5.02 -5.36 31.82
CA GLY A 46 4.03 -6.41 32.04
C GLY A 46 2.76 -5.90 32.72
N ALA A 47 2.90 -5.14 33.80
CA ALA A 47 1.78 -4.53 34.52
C ALA A 47 0.99 -3.54 33.64
N VAL A 48 1.70 -2.76 32.79
CA VAL A 48 1.07 -1.86 31.82
C VAL A 48 0.24 -2.64 30.80
N ARG A 49 0.69 -3.81 30.34
CA ARG A 49 -0.09 -4.67 29.42
C ARG A 49 -1.39 -5.16 30.02
N GLU A 50 -1.37 -5.54 31.29
CA GLU A 50 -2.54 -6.00 32.02
C GLU A 50 -3.52 -4.84 32.27
N GLY A 51 -3.01 -3.66 32.60
CA GLY A 51 -3.81 -2.44 32.77
C GLY A 51 -4.38 -1.86 31.47
N LEU A 52 -3.69 -2.08 30.34
CA LEU A 52 -4.11 -1.67 28.99
C LEU A 52 -4.64 -2.83 28.17
N ALA A 53 -5.18 -3.89 28.81
CA ALA A 53 -5.86 -4.96 28.10
C ALA A 53 -7.01 -4.35 27.29
N GLN A 54 -6.71 -3.97 26.04
CA GLN A 54 -7.66 -3.27 25.21
C GLN A 54 -8.79 -4.25 24.97
N PRO A 55 -10.03 -3.89 25.32
CA PRO A 55 -11.16 -4.71 24.94
C PRO A 55 -11.06 -4.87 23.42
N PRO A 56 -11.18 -6.11 22.89
CA PRO A 56 -11.09 -6.30 21.46
C PRO A 56 -12.10 -5.35 20.80
N LEU A 57 -11.58 -4.44 19.95
CA LEU A 57 -12.38 -3.42 19.24
C LEU A 57 -13.55 -4.02 18.45
N TYR A 58 -13.48 -5.33 18.19
CA TYR A 58 -14.51 -6.10 17.53
C TYR A 58 -14.88 -7.33 18.35
N SER A 59 -16.18 -7.61 18.44
CA SER A 59 -16.64 -8.90 18.93
C SER A 59 -16.09 -10.04 18.06
N PRO A 60 -15.85 -11.24 18.62
CA PRO A 60 -15.32 -12.37 17.85
C PRO A 60 -16.17 -12.68 16.60
N ALA A 61 -17.49 -12.53 16.68
CA ALA A 61 -18.40 -12.70 15.54
C ALA A 61 -18.19 -11.64 14.44
N LEU A 62 -17.90 -10.38 14.79
CA LEU A 62 -17.59 -9.32 13.83
C LEU A 62 -16.22 -9.55 13.19
N ARG A 63 -15.24 -10.01 13.96
CA ARG A 63 -13.91 -10.38 13.45
C ARG A 63 -14.02 -11.51 12.44
N GLU A 64 -14.75 -12.59 12.76
CA GLU A 64 -14.95 -13.72 11.87
C GLU A 64 -15.71 -13.34 10.59
N LYS A 65 -16.75 -12.51 10.71
CA LYS A 65 -17.49 -11.99 9.54
C LYS A 65 -16.63 -11.08 8.65
N THR A 66 -15.74 -10.30 9.25
CA THR A 66 -14.84 -9.40 8.50
C THR A 66 -13.73 -10.19 7.81
N LEU A 67 -13.10 -11.13 8.52
CA LEU A 67 -12.11 -12.05 7.96
C LEU A 67 -12.72 -12.94 6.89
N GLY A 68 -13.95 -13.42 7.08
CA GLY A 68 -14.69 -14.19 6.08
C GLY A 68 -14.97 -13.37 4.81
N ARG A 69 -15.29 -12.08 4.94
CA ARG A 69 -15.47 -11.18 3.78
C ARG A 69 -14.17 -10.86 3.06
N LEU A 70 -13.05 -10.72 3.78
CA LEU A 70 -11.73 -10.51 3.20
C LEU A 70 -11.21 -11.78 2.52
N ALA A 71 -11.38 -12.96 3.12
CA ALA A 71 -11.00 -14.25 2.55
C ALA A 71 -11.90 -14.67 1.39
N ALA A 72 -13.21 -14.36 1.43
CA ALA A 72 -14.14 -14.57 0.32
C ALA A 72 -13.92 -13.59 -0.84
N ARG A 73 -13.09 -12.56 -0.65
CA ARG A 73 -12.61 -11.69 -1.73
C ARG A 73 -11.50 -12.38 -2.52
N LYS A 74 -11.73 -13.65 -2.88
CA LYS A 74 -10.98 -14.33 -3.93
C LYS A 74 -11.23 -13.56 -5.23
N PRO A 75 -10.20 -13.13 -5.98
CA PRO A 75 -10.38 -12.41 -7.25
C PRO A 75 -10.83 -13.35 -8.38
N ASP A 76 -11.81 -14.23 -8.13
CA ASP A 76 -12.13 -15.36 -9.02
C ASP A 76 -13.31 -15.11 -9.99
N SER A 77 -13.96 -13.95 -9.95
CA SER A 77 -15.07 -13.63 -10.87
C SER A 77 -14.73 -12.59 -11.95
N GLY A 78 -13.63 -11.85 -11.81
CA GLY A 78 -13.24 -10.80 -12.76
C GLY A 78 -12.39 -11.26 -13.96
N LEU A 79 -11.65 -12.37 -13.81
CA LEU A 79 -10.67 -12.78 -14.83
C LEU A 79 -11.30 -13.34 -16.12
N LYS A 80 -12.49 -13.94 -16.05
CA LYS A 80 -13.14 -14.54 -17.24
C LYS A 80 -13.60 -13.50 -18.26
N TRP A 81 -13.88 -12.27 -17.81
CA TRP A 81 -14.32 -11.16 -18.67
C TRP A 81 -13.17 -10.22 -19.04
N LEU A 82 -12.03 -10.33 -18.38
CA LEU A 82 -10.83 -9.54 -18.66
C LEU A 82 -10.42 -9.55 -20.15
N PRO A 83 -10.39 -10.70 -20.87
CA PRO A 83 -10.02 -10.69 -22.29
C PRO A 83 -11.06 -10.03 -23.21
N LEU A 84 -12.29 -9.78 -22.72
CA LEU A 84 -13.34 -9.07 -23.47
C LEU A 84 -13.41 -7.58 -23.09
N VAL A 85 -13.20 -7.28 -21.81
CA VAL A 85 -13.19 -5.92 -21.27
C VAL A 85 -11.95 -5.14 -21.74
N VAL A 86 -10.80 -5.79 -21.85
CA VAL A 86 -9.56 -5.15 -22.33
C VAL A 86 -9.72 -4.61 -23.76
N PRO A 87 -10.15 -5.40 -24.77
CA PRO A 87 -10.41 -4.87 -26.12
C PRO A 87 -11.52 -3.82 -26.15
N ALA A 88 -12.59 -3.98 -25.37
CA ALA A 88 -13.67 -3.00 -25.31
C ALA A 88 -13.21 -1.66 -24.72
N ALA A 89 -12.38 -1.69 -23.67
CA ALA A 89 -11.76 -0.52 -23.08
C ALA A 89 -10.76 0.13 -24.03
N LEU A 90 -9.94 -0.66 -24.74
CA LEU A 90 -9.02 -0.19 -25.78
C LEU A 90 -9.77 0.47 -26.94
N ALA A 91 -10.88 -0.12 -27.39
CA ALA A 91 -11.72 0.46 -28.44
C ALA A 91 -12.40 1.75 -27.98
N SER A 92 -12.90 1.80 -26.75
CA SER A 92 -13.49 3.00 -26.15
C SER A 92 -12.47 4.13 -26.00
N LEU A 93 -11.26 3.82 -25.54
CA LEU A 93 -10.13 4.76 -25.50
C LEU A 93 -9.77 5.24 -26.91
N SER A 94 -9.68 4.32 -27.87
CA SER A 94 -9.37 4.65 -29.25
C SER A 94 -10.40 5.61 -29.83
N ILE A 95 -11.70 5.36 -29.63
CA ILE A 95 -12.79 6.24 -30.09
C ILE A 95 -12.75 7.59 -29.35
N SER A 96 -12.55 7.59 -28.03
CA SER A 96 -12.45 8.82 -27.22
C SER A 96 -11.22 9.66 -27.54
N LEU A 97 -10.19 9.09 -28.15
CA LEU A 97 -8.99 9.80 -28.60
C LEU A 97 -9.11 10.21 -30.07
N LEU A 98 -9.66 9.34 -30.93
CA LEU A 98 -9.88 9.60 -32.34
C LEU A 98 -10.85 10.76 -32.58
N VAL A 99 -11.94 10.85 -31.81
CA VAL A 99 -12.94 11.92 -31.99
C VAL A 99 -12.35 13.31 -31.68
N PRO A 100 -11.74 13.57 -30.52
CA PRO A 100 -11.09 14.86 -30.26
C PRO A 100 -9.88 15.10 -31.16
N GLY A 101 -9.08 14.08 -31.48
CA GLY A 101 -7.95 14.21 -32.41
C GLY A 101 -8.40 14.61 -33.81
N TRP A 102 -9.49 14.03 -34.31
CA TRP A 102 -10.10 14.38 -35.58
C TRP A 102 -10.72 15.77 -35.56
N LEU A 103 -11.44 16.14 -34.49
CA LEU A 103 -12.00 17.48 -34.30
C LEU A 103 -10.89 18.55 -34.25
N LEU A 104 -9.80 18.31 -33.51
CA LEU A 104 -8.65 19.21 -33.46
C LEU A 104 -7.99 19.34 -34.83
N SER A 105 -7.76 18.22 -35.52
CA SER A 105 -7.14 18.22 -36.85
C SER A 105 -7.96 19.04 -37.84
N ARG A 106 -9.29 18.90 -37.79
CA ARG A 106 -10.23 19.65 -38.64
C ARG A 106 -10.27 21.14 -38.30
N TRP A 107 -10.17 21.49 -37.02
CA TRP A 107 -10.06 22.88 -36.57
C TRP A 107 -8.74 23.52 -37.01
N PHE A 108 -7.62 22.80 -36.88
CA PHE A 108 -6.30 23.28 -37.29
C PHE A 108 -6.14 23.39 -38.82
N LEU A 109 -6.73 22.48 -39.59
CA LEU A 109 -6.79 22.55 -41.05
C LEU A 109 -7.49 23.83 -41.52
N GLY A 110 -8.55 24.25 -40.82
CA GLY A 110 -9.25 25.51 -41.10
C GLY A 110 -8.45 26.77 -40.78
N TRP A 111 -7.40 26.67 -39.95
CA TRP A 111 -6.62 27.82 -39.49
C TRP A 111 -5.23 27.94 -40.14
N THR A 112 -4.61 26.82 -40.52
CA THR A 112 -3.20 26.79 -40.94
C THR A 112 -2.98 26.56 -42.43
N GLU A 113 -4.02 26.18 -43.19
CA GLU A 113 -3.96 25.69 -44.59
C GLU A 113 -2.93 24.56 -44.87
N SER A 114 -2.18 24.13 -43.85
CA SER A 114 -1.11 23.13 -43.94
C SER A 114 -1.46 21.88 -43.17
N ALA A 115 -1.89 20.86 -43.89
CA ALA A 115 -2.26 19.54 -43.36
C ALA A 115 -1.18 18.92 -42.46
N ALA A 116 0.11 19.10 -42.78
CA ALA A 116 1.22 18.51 -42.04
C ALA A 116 1.31 18.99 -40.57
N ILE A 117 1.04 20.27 -40.32
CA ILE A 117 1.09 20.86 -38.96
C ILE A 117 -0.14 20.42 -38.15
N ALA A 118 -1.31 20.36 -38.79
CA ALA A 118 -2.56 19.92 -38.17
C ALA A 118 -2.50 18.46 -37.72
N TYR A 119 -2.01 17.55 -38.57
CA TYR A 119 -1.84 16.14 -38.22
C TYR A 119 -0.72 15.91 -37.20
N GLY A 120 0.38 16.67 -37.29
CA GLY A 120 1.49 16.58 -36.34
C GLY A 120 1.11 17.01 -34.92
N ALA A 121 0.36 18.11 -34.78
CA ALA A 121 -0.12 18.59 -33.49
C ALA A 121 -1.18 17.65 -32.87
N GLY A 122 -2.10 17.15 -33.69
CA GLY A 122 -3.11 16.17 -33.25
C GLY A 122 -2.47 14.86 -32.76
N PHE A 123 -1.49 14.34 -33.49
CA PHE A 123 -0.75 13.14 -33.09
C PHE A 123 0.09 13.37 -31.84
N GLY A 124 0.77 14.53 -31.74
CA GLY A 124 1.56 14.89 -30.56
C GLY A 124 0.72 14.95 -29.29
N ALA A 125 -0.46 15.57 -29.34
CA ALA A 125 -1.39 15.63 -28.21
C ALA A 125 -1.89 14.24 -27.79
N LEU A 126 -2.21 13.38 -28.77
CA LEU A 126 -2.63 12.00 -28.52
C LEU A 126 -1.56 11.16 -27.82
N VAL A 127 -0.30 11.27 -28.26
CA VAL A 127 0.82 10.58 -27.63
C VAL A 127 1.04 11.07 -26.20
N LEU A 128 0.93 12.38 -25.95
CA LEU A 128 1.12 12.98 -24.63
C LEU A 128 0.03 12.54 -23.63
N VAL A 129 -1.23 12.46 -24.07
CA VAL A 129 -2.33 11.94 -23.25
C VAL A 129 -2.16 10.45 -22.99
N GLY A 130 -1.75 9.68 -24.00
CA GLY A 130 -1.47 8.26 -23.87
C GLY A 130 -0.36 7.97 -22.86
N THR A 131 0.77 8.68 -22.92
CA THR A 131 1.89 8.50 -21.99
C THR A 131 1.58 8.98 -20.58
N ALA A 132 0.85 10.08 -20.42
CA ALA A 132 0.39 10.53 -19.10
C ALA A 132 -0.59 9.51 -18.47
N GLY A 133 -1.50 8.95 -19.28
CA GLY A 133 -2.43 7.92 -18.83
C GLY A 133 -1.74 6.62 -18.41
N THR A 134 -0.74 6.16 -19.15
CA THR A 134 0.05 4.97 -18.77
C THR A 134 0.92 5.23 -17.55
N ALA A 135 1.50 6.42 -17.40
CA ALA A 135 2.27 6.79 -16.21
C ALA A 135 1.38 6.82 -14.95
N LEU A 136 0.18 7.38 -15.03
CA LEU A 136 -0.77 7.43 -13.91
C LEU A 136 -1.26 6.04 -13.49
N THR A 137 -1.55 5.17 -14.47
CA THR A 137 -1.93 3.78 -14.18
C THR A 137 -0.77 2.97 -13.60
N ALA A 138 0.46 3.17 -14.07
CA ALA A 138 1.65 2.57 -13.48
C ALA A 138 1.88 3.04 -12.03
N MET A 139 1.72 4.33 -11.74
CA MET A 139 1.80 4.87 -10.37
C MET A 139 0.70 4.33 -9.45
N ALA A 140 -0.53 4.21 -9.95
CA ALA A 140 -1.65 3.68 -9.18
C ALA A 140 -1.48 2.17 -8.88
N LEU A 141 -0.92 1.40 -9.81
CA LEU A 141 -0.55 0.00 -9.58
C LEU A 141 0.60 -0.13 -8.58
N ALA A 142 1.65 0.69 -8.72
CA ALA A 142 2.76 0.72 -7.78
C ALA A 142 2.31 1.06 -6.34
N GLN A 143 1.37 2.00 -6.18
CA GLN A 143 0.78 2.31 -4.87
C GLN A 143 -0.02 1.14 -4.30
N ARG A 144 -0.77 0.41 -5.13
CA ARG A 144 -1.53 -0.78 -4.67
C ARG A 144 -0.63 -1.93 -4.25
N ASP A 145 0.44 -2.19 -5.00
CA ASP A 145 1.41 -3.23 -4.63
C ASP A 145 2.17 -2.86 -3.35
N PHE A 146 2.47 -1.57 -3.14
CA PHE A 146 3.07 -1.09 -1.89
C PHE A 146 2.15 -1.31 -0.68
N ILE A 147 0.84 -1.08 -0.84
CA ILE A 147 -0.14 -1.28 0.24
C ILE A 147 -0.25 -2.78 0.58
N HIS A 148 -0.26 -3.67 -0.41
CA HIS A 148 -0.28 -5.11 -0.17
C HIS A 148 1.04 -5.63 0.44
N PHE A 149 2.20 -5.08 0.07
CA PHE A 149 3.48 -5.46 0.67
C PHE A 149 3.58 -5.07 2.15
N CYS A 150 3.06 -3.89 2.52
CA CYS A 150 3.02 -3.43 3.92
C CYS A 150 2.02 -4.22 4.79
N GLU A 151 0.98 -4.81 4.20
CA GLU A 151 0.00 -5.63 4.93
C GLU A 151 0.49 -7.06 5.16
N VAL A 152 1.32 -7.60 4.27
CA VAL A 152 1.92 -8.94 4.40
C VAL A 152 3.14 -8.97 5.35
N THR A 153 3.76 -7.82 5.61
CA THR A 153 4.95 -7.70 6.47
C THR A 153 4.66 -7.24 7.90
N ARG A 154 3.39 -7.08 8.27
CA ARG A 154 2.94 -6.72 9.63
C ARG A 154 2.34 -7.91 10.36
#